data_AF-A0A392VAT1-F1
#
_entry.id   AF-A0A392VAT1-F1
#
_cell.length_a   1.000
_cell.length_b   1.000
_cell.length_c   1.000
_cell.angle_alpha   90.00
_cell.angle_beta   90.00
_cell.angle_gamma   90.00
#
_symmetry.space_group_name_H-M   'P 1'
#
loop_
_entity.id
_entity.type
_entity.pdbx_description
1 polymer ?
#
loop_
_entity_poly.entity_id
_entity_poly.type
_entity_poly.pdbx_seq_one_letter_code
_entity_poly.pdbx_strand_id
1 'polypeptide(L)' 'RTNAQIAEALATMADIMARDHQPGREDETRLERFMKHKPPTFTGGYNPEGAVNWLEEVEIIFEAMGCSEEN' A
#
# COMPACT_ATOMS: atom_id res chain seq x y z
N ARG A 1 -2.31 -39.26 -17.20
CA ARG A 1 -3.32 -38.90 -16.18
C ARG A 1 -2.70 -38.04 -15.08
N THR A 2 -1.60 -38.48 -14.47
CA THR A 2 -0.88 -37.74 -13.40
C THR A 2 -0.39 -36.36 -13.81
N ASN A 3 0.19 -36.20 -15.01
CA ASN A 3 0.73 -34.91 -15.45
C ASN A 3 -0.34 -33.83 -15.62
N ALA A 4 -1.57 -34.21 -15.99
CA ALA A 4 -2.67 -33.27 -16.13
C ALA A 4 -3.11 -32.75 -14.75
N GLN A 5 -3.16 -33.63 -13.75
CA GLN A 5 -3.50 -33.26 -12.36
C GLN A 5 -2.43 -32.36 -11.74
N ILE A 6 -1.16 -32.60 -12.05
CA ILE A 6 -0.05 -31.74 -11.60
C ILE A 6 -0.15 -30.36 -12.26
N ALA A 7 -0.42 -30.30 -13.58
CA ALA A 7 -0.58 -29.03 -14.28
C ALA A 7 -1.77 -28.21 -13.76
N GLU A 8 -2.88 -28.87 -13.44
CA GLU A 8 -4.08 -28.24 -12.87
C GLU A 8 -3.82 -27.68 -11.46
N ALA A 9 -3.10 -28.42 -10.62
CA ALA A 9 -2.69 -27.94 -9.30
C ALA A 9 -1.76 -26.72 -9.39
N LEU A 10 -0.78 -26.75 -10.30
CA LEU A 10 0.12 -25.61 -10.55
C LEU A 10 -0.63 -24.38 -11.06
N ALA A 11 -1.57 -24.57 -11.99
CA ALA A 11 -2.41 -23.49 -12.50
C ALA A 11 -3.27 -22.86 -11.40
N THR A 12 -3.82 -23.68 -10.49
CA THR A 12 -4.60 -23.20 -9.34
C THR A 12 -3.74 -22.37 -8.38
N MET A 13 -2.52 -22.82 -8.08
CA MET A 13 -1.59 -22.04 -7.24
C MET A 13 -1.18 -20.72 -7.90
N ALA A 14 -0.93 -20.73 -9.22
CA ALA A 14 -0.62 -19.52 -9.96
C ALA A 14 -1.79 -18.52 -9.98
N ASP A 15 -3.04 -19.00 -10.09
CA ASP A 15 -4.23 -18.15 -10.01
C ASP A 15 -4.39 -17.51 -8.62
N ILE A 16 -4.16 -18.28 -7.54
CA ILE A 16 -4.18 -17.75 -6.17
C ILE A 16 -3.12 -16.67 -6.00
N MET A 17 -1.88 -16.93 -6.42
CA MET A 17 -0.78 -15.97 -6.33
C MET A 17 -1.05 -14.71 -7.17
N ALA A 18 -1.63 -14.84 -8.36
CA ALA A 18 -1.98 -13.71 -9.22
C ALA A 18 -3.13 -12.85 -8.66
N ARG A 19 -4.02 -13.43 -7.85
CA ARG A 19 -5.13 -12.72 -7.20
C ARG A 19 -4.71 -12.03 -5.91
N ASP A 20 -3.82 -12.65 -5.13
CA ASP A 20 -3.27 -12.07 -3.91
C ASP A 20 -2.22 -10.99 -4.20
N HIS A 21 -1.41 -11.17 -5.26
CA HIS A 21 -0.36 -10.23 -5.67
C HIS A 21 -0.82 -9.37 -6.85
N GLN A 22 -1.86 -8.57 -6.63
CA GLN A 22 -2.24 -7.51 -7.58
C GLN A 22 -1.63 -6.19 -7.08
N PRO A 23 -0.39 -5.83 -7.47
CA PRO A 23 0.32 -4.68 -6.92
C PRO A 23 -0.50 -3.37 -7.05
N GLY A 24 -1.16 -3.15 -8.19
CA GLY A 24 -2.02 -1.97 -8.38
C GLY A 24 -3.25 -1.91 -7.46
N ARG A 25 -3.79 -3.06 -7.03
CA ARG A 25 -4.94 -3.13 -6.11
C ARG A 25 -4.52 -2.92 -4.66
N GLU A 26 -3.35 -3.45 -4.29
CA GLU A 26 -2.76 -3.26 -2.97
C GLU A 26 -2.39 -1.79 -2.74
N ASP A 27 -1.84 -1.11 -3.76
CA ASP A 27 -1.55 0.33 -3.72
C ASP A 27 -2.81 1.18 -3.59
N GLU A 28 -3.84 0.87 -4.37
CA GLU A 28 -5.15 1.54 -4.28
C GLU A 28 -5.76 1.35 -2.87
N THR A 29 -5.69 0.14 -2.32
CA THR A 29 -6.17 -0.17 -0.95
C THR A 29 -5.38 0.58 0.12
N ARG A 30 -4.04 0.71 -0.05
CA ARG A 30 -3.16 1.49 0.85
C ARG A 30 -3.52 2.97 0.82
N LEU A 31 -3.73 3.54 -0.37
CA LEU A 31 -4.13 4.94 -0.54
C LEU A 31 -5.52 5.23 0.05
N GLU A 32 -6.50 4.36 -0.19
CA GLU A 32 -7.84 4.50 0.41
C GLU A 32 -7.79 4.49 1.94
N ARG A 33 -6.97 3.62 2.52
CA ARG A 33 -6.75 3.58 3.98
C ARG A 33 -6.13 4.87 4.49
N PHE A 34 -5.11 5.39 3.80
CA PHE A 34 -4.48 6.67 4.14
C PHE A 34 -5.51 7.81 4.16
N MET A 35 -6.35 7.92 3.11
CA MET A 35 -7.34 8.99 3.02
C MET A 35 -8.43 8.92 4.12
N LYS A 36 -8.74 7.73 4.66
CA LYS A 36 -9.66 7.60 5.80
C LYS A 36 -9.14 8.28 7.08
N HIS A 37 -7.83 8.42 7.22
CA HIS A 37 -7.21 9.15 8.34
C HIS A 37 -7.23 10.66 8.16
N LYS A 38 -7.73 11.18 7.02
CA LYS A 38 -7.85 12.62 6.72
C LYS A 38 -6.51 13.35 6.86
N PRO A 39 -5.51 12.97 6.05
CA PRO A 39 -4.19 13.58 6.11
C PRO A 39 -4.27 15.11 5.93
N PRO A 40 -3.42 15.88 6.61
CA PRO A 40 -3.40 17.33 6.46
C PRO A 40 -3.02 17.72 5.03
N THR A 41 -3.60 18.80 4.52
CA THR A 41 -3.23 19.35 3.21
C THR A 41 -1.94 20.16 3.33
N PHE A 42 -0.96 19.88 2.49
CA PHE A 42 0.21 20.73 2.37
C PHE A 42 -0.15 22.01 1.62
N THR A 43 -0.09 23.14 2.31
CA THR A 43 -0.43 24.45 1.73
C THR A 43 0.73 25.10 0.98
N GLY A 44 1.96 24.59 1.15
CA GLY A 44 3.17 25.10 0.52
C GLY A 44 3.64 26.46 1.08
N GLY A 45 4.51 27.13 0.32
CA GLY A 45 5.08 28.44 0.65
C GLY A 45 6.39 28.39 1.46
N TYR A 46 6.94 29.57 1.76
CA TYR A 46 8.16 29.73 2.57
C TYR A 46 7.86 29.66 4.08
N ASN A 47 7.32 28.53 4.52
CA ASN A 47 7.09 28.24 5.94
C ASN A 47 7.79 26.93 6.33
N PRO A 48 9.06 26.98 6.76
CA PRO A 48 9.81 25.78 7.10
C PRO A 48 9.22 25.03 8.30
N GLU A 49 8.71 25.74 9.31
CA GLU A 49 8.08 25.12 10.49
C GLU A 49 6.77 24.41 10.10
N GLY A 50 5.93 25.05 9.30
CA GLY A 50 4.70 24.43 8.80
C GLY A 50 4.96 23.20 7.92
N ALA A 51 6.07 23.19 7.17
CA ALA A 51 6.47 22.03 6.38
C ALA A 51 6.93 20.86 7.27
N VAL A 52 7.69 21.14 8.33
CA VAL A 52 8.11 20.13 9.31
C VAL A 52 6.89 19.54 10.02
N ASN A 53 6.00 20.38 10.55
CA ASN A 53 4.79 19.90 11.23
C ASN A 53 3.89 19.07 10.29
N TRP A 54 3.79 19.45 9.01
CA TRP A 54 3.04 18.66 8.03
C TRP A 54 3.66 17.27 7.81
N LEU A 55 4.99 17.18 7.74
CA LEU A 55 5.68 15.89 7.60
C LEU A 55 5.47 15.00 8.84
N GLU A 56 5.60 15.55 10.05
CA GLU A 56 5.40 14.80 11.30
C GLU A 56 3.99 14.18 11.38
N GLU A 57 2.95 14.96 11.06
CA GLU A 57 1.56 14.48 11.05
C GLU A 57 1.33 13.40 9.98
N VAL A 58 1.96 13.52 8.82
CA VAL A 58 1.89 12.49 7.76
C VAL A 58 2.59 11.21 8.19
N GLU A 59 3.75 11.31 8.83
CA GLU A 59 4.53 10.16 9.33
C GLU A 59 3.77 9.37 10.40
N ILE A 60 3.09 10.05 11.32
CA ILE A 60 2.20 9.41 12.33
C ILE A 60 1.11 8.56 11.65
N ILE A 61 0.55 9.03 10.53
CA ILE A 61 -0.46 8.26 9.80
C ILE A 61 0.17 7.01 9.17
N PHE A 62 1.35 7.13 8.56
CA PHE A 62 2.07 5.98 8.00
C PHE A 62 2.40 4.94 9.08
N GLU A 63 2.85 5.37 10.26
CA GLU A 63 3.10 4.50 11.41
C GLU A 63 1.81 3.80 11.85
N ALA A 64 0.70 4.53 12.01
CA ALA A 64 -0.60 3.97 12.39
C ALA A 64 -1.16 2.96 11.36
N MET A 65 -0.79 3.10 10.09
CA MET A 65 -1.13 2.13 9.05
C MET A 65 -0.24 0.88 9.06
N GLY A 66 0.91 0.92 9.75
CA GLY A 66 1.93 -0.13 9.74
C GLY A 66 2.75 -0.15 8.45
N CYS A 67 2.90 1.00 7.80
CA CYS A 67 3.72 1.11 6.59
C CYS A 67 5.21 1.07 6.95
N SER A 68 5.98 0.32 6.17
CA SER A 68 7.43 0.33 6.21
C SER A 68 7.98 1.13 5.03
N GLU A 69 9.19 1.64 5.18
CA GLU A 69 9.96 2.17 4.05
C GLU A 69 10.15 1.07 2.99
N GLU A 70 9.99 1.43 1.72
CA GLU A 70 10.31 0.56 0.60
C GLU A 70 11.77 0.78 0.21
N ASN A 71 12.55 -0.29 0.04
CA ASN A 71 13.99 -0.28 -0.22
C ASN A 71 14.33 -0.60 -1.66
#